data_AF-A0A1H0BPG3-F1
#
_entry.id   AF-A0A1H0BPG3-F1
#
_cell.length_a   1.000
_cell.length_b   1.000
_cell.length_c   1.000
_cell.angle_alpha   90.00
_cell.angle_beta   90.00
_cell.angle_gamma   90.00
#
_symmetry.space_group_name_H-M   'P 1'
#
loop_
_entity.id
_entity.type
_entity.pdbx_description
1 polymer ?
#
loop_
_entity_poly.entity_id
_entity_poly.type
_entity_poly.pdbx_seq_one_letter_code
_entity_poly.pdbx_strand_id
1 'polypeptide(L)'
;MADHDDGLSEETKAIYRAARQALASGGGRTCSDERIAEATGYDINLVRDRLVFLGSDYIDIKPREDGRVDVLGISTEPPQNID
;
A
#
# COMPACT_ATOMS: atom_id res chain seq x y z
N MET A 1 0.03 -22.30 -18.94
CA MET A 1 0.08 -21.62 -17.63
C MET A 1 0.68 -20.27 -17.93
N ALA A 2 -0.14 -19.24 -18.03
CA ALA A 2 0.33 -17.91 -18.37
C ALA A 2 0.87 -17.26 -17.08
N ASP A 3 2.17 -16.95 -17.10
CA ASP A 3 2.82 -16.01 -16.18
C ASP A 3 2.22 -14.64 -16.48
N HIS A 4 1.12 -14.31 -15.80
CA HIS A 4 0.49 -13.00 -15.90
C HIS A 4 1.25 -12.05 -14.98
N ASP A 5 2.21 -11.35 -15.57
CA ASP A 5 2.97 -10.28 -14.95
C ASP A 5 2.07 -9.04 -14.94
N ASP A 6 1.35 -8.82 -13.81
CA ASP A 6 0.41 -7.72 -13.48
C ASP A 6 0.78 -6.29 -13.92
N GLY A 7 1.97 -6.03 -14.47
CA GLY A 7 2.50 -4.68 -14.71
C GLY A 7 2.82 -3.89 -13.43
N LEU A 8 2.47 -4.42 -12.25
CA LEU A 8 2.86 -3.90 -10.94
C LEU A 8 4.13 -4.59 -10.46
N SER A 9 5.11 -3.81 -10.01
CA SER A 9 6.33 -4.37 -9.44
C SER A 9 6.03 -5.20 -8.19
N GLU A 10 6.82 -6.23 -7.95
CA GLU A 10 6.73 -7.07 -6.74
C GLU A 10 6.78 -6.24 -5.44
N GLU A 11 7.51 -5.11 -5.48
CA GLU A 11 7.57 -4.13 -4.38
C GLU A 11 6.18 -3.53 -4.11
N THR A 12 5.47 -3.12 -5.16
CA THR A 12 4.14 -2.51 -5.06
C THR A 12 3.12 -3.49 -4.50
N LYS A 13 3.17 -4.75 -4.96
CA LYS A 13 2.33 -5.84 -4.41
C LYS A 13 2.63 -6.10 -2.94
N ALA A 14 3.91 -6.13 -2.56
CA ALA A 14 4.32 -6.33 -1.18
C ALA A 14 3.86 -5.18 -0.27
N ILE A 15 4.01 -3.93 -0.71
CA ILE A 15 3.57 -2.72 0.01
C ILE A 15 2.05 -2.72 0.19
N TYR A 16 1.28 -3.05 -0.84
CA TYR A 16 -0.16 -3.18 -0.77
C TYR A 16 -0.60 -4.25 0.25
N ARG A 17 0.01 -5.44 0.21
CA ARG A 17 -0.28 -6.53 1.15
C ARG A 17 0.05 -6.14 2.59
N ALA A 18 1.18 -5.48 2.81
CA ALA A 18 1.61 -5.01 4.12
C ALA A 18 0.65 -3.94 4.68
N ALA A 19 0.24 -2.96 3.85
CA ALA A 19 -0.77 -1.98 4.23
C ALA A 19 -2.07 -2.65 4.66
N ARG A 20 -2.52 -3.67 3.91
CA ARG A 20 -3.74 -4.43 4.21
C ARG A 20 -3.65 -5.20 5.51
N GLN A 21 -2.55 -5.90 5.74
CA GLN A 21 -2.32 -6.62 6.99
C GLN A 21 -2.25 -5.66 8.18
N ALA A 22 -1.55 -4.54 8.03
CA ALA A 22 -1.42 -3.56 9.10
C ALA A 22 -2.77 -2.93 9.50
N LEU A 23 -3.65 -2.64 8.52
CA LEU A 23 -5.01 -2.18 8.79
C LEU A 23 -5.88 -3.25 9.46
N ALA A 24 -5.77 -4.51 9.02
CA ALA A 24 -6.52 -5.64 9.59
C ALA A 24 -6.10 -5.95 11.05
N SER A 25 -4.79 -5.85 11.36
CA SER A 25 -4.26 -6.09 12.71
C SER A 25 -4.42 -4.89 13.66
N GLY A 26 -4.62 -3.68 13.13
CA GLY A 26 -4.65 -2.42 13.91
C GLY A 26 -6.03 -2.00 14.44
N GLY A 27 -7.08 -2.80 14.28
CA GLY A 27 -8.44 -2.41 14.67
C GLY A 27 -9.08 -1.38 13.73
N GLY A 28 -8.60 -1.28 12.48
CA GLY A 28 -9.32 -0.69 11.37
C GLY A 28 -9.41 0.84 11.32
N ARG A 29 -8.45 1.59 11.87
CA ARG A 29 -8.52 3.07 11.82
C ARG A 29 -7.53 3.74 10.88
N THR A 30 -6.25 3.38 10.90
CA THR A 30 -5.21 3.98 10.05
C THR A 30 -3.90 3.19 10.15
N CYS A 31 -3.06 3.24 9.11
CA CYS A 31 -1.68 2.73 9.13
C CYS A 31 -0.72 3.74 8.49
N SER A 32 0.40 4.06 9.13
CA SER A 32 1.42 4.96 8.55
C SER A 32 2.34 4.26 7.54
N ASP A 33 2.89 5.04 6.61
CA ASP A 33 3.96 4.62 5.69
C ASP A 33 5.19 4.05 6.42
N GLU A 34 5.53 4.59 7.58
CA GLU A 34 6.58 4.08 8.47
C GLU A 34 6.36 2.61 8.86
N ARG A 35 5.14 2.28 9.32
CA ARG A 35 4.82 0.92 9.74
C ARG A 35 4.86 -0.07 8.57
N ILE A 36 4.50 0.40 7.37
CA ILE A 36 4.55 -0.40 6.15
C ILE A 36 6.00 -0.61 5.70
N ALA A 37 6.85 0.42 5.80
CA ALA A 37 8.27 0.32 5.54
C ALA A 37 8.95 -0.66 6.51
N GLU A 38 8.64 -0.59 7.80
CA GLU A 38 9.14 -1.54 8.80
C GLU A 38 8.70 -2.99 8.52
N ALA A 39 7.43 -3.19 8.12
CA ALA A 39 6.90 -4.52 7.84
C ALA A 39 7.48 -5.14 6.56
N THR A 40 7.84 -4.31 5.57
CA THR A 40 8.33 -4.76 4.26
C THR A 40 9.86 -4.74 4.16
N GLY A 41 10.54 -3.95 4.99
CA GLY A 41 11.98 -3.69 4.90
C GLY A 41 12.39 -2.74 3.76
N TYR A 42 11.42 -2.12 3.09
CA TYR A 42 11.70 -1.18 1.99
C TYR A 42 12.02 0.23 2.48
N ASP A 43 12.70 1.00 1.62
CA ASP A 43 12.94 2.43 1.87
C ASP A 43 11.61 3.18 1.99
N ILE A 44 11.54 4.10 2.95
CA ILE A 44 10.32 4.82 3.24
C ILE A 44 9.85 5.74 2.11
N ASN A 45 10.78 6.28 1.30
CA ASN A 45 10.43 7.09 0.14
C ASN A 45 9.86 6.22 -0.98
N LEU A 46 10.42 5.02 -1.19
CA LEU A 46 9.86 4.04 -2.11
C LEU A 46 8.46 3.63 -1.68
N VAL A 47 8.26 3.30 -0.40
CA VAL A 47 6.96 2.95 0.15
C VAL A 47 5.96 4.08 -0.08
N ARG A 48 6.34 5.31 0.22
CA ARG A 48 5.51 6.50 -0.03
C ARG A 48 5.15 6.66 -1.50
N ASP A 49 6.12 6.56 -2.40
CA ASP A 49 5.90 6.66 -3.84
C ASP A 49 4.87 5.61 -4.31
N ARG A 50 5.02 4.35 -3.87
CA ARG A 50 4.07 3.30 -4.21
C ARG A 50 2.71 3.47 -3.55
N LEU A 51 2.63 3.96 -2.32
CA LEU A 51 1.36 4.28 -1.67
C LEU A 51 0.64 5.42 -2.39
N VAL A 52 1.36 6.44 -2.85
CA VAL A 52 0.80 7.53 -3.67
C VAL A 52 0.34 7.00 -5.02
N PHE A 53 1.11 6.12 -5.66
CA PHE A 53 0.73 5.47 -6.91
C PHE A 53 -0.53 4.61 -6.78
N LEU A 54 -0.66 3.88 -5.67
CA LEU A 54 -1.87 3.11 -5.35
C LEU A 54 -3.03 3.99 -4.87
N GLY A 55 -2.73 5.23 -4.45
CA GLY A 55 -3.68 6.22 -3.98
C GLY A 55 -4.59 6.68 -5.09
N SER A 56 -5.90 6.74 -4.82
CA SER A 56 -7.02 7.05 -5.74
C SER A 56 -7.75 5.82 -6.29
N ASP A 57 -7.04 4.74 -6.62
CA ASP A 57 -7.66 3.54 -7.23
C ASP A 57 -7.79 2.37 -6.26
N TYR A 58 -6.82 2.17 -5.35
CA TYR A 58 -6.73 0.96 -4.53
C TYR A 58 -6.69 1.23 -3.03
N ILE A 59 -6.07 2.34 -2.63
CA ILE A 59 -5.94 2.70 -1.22
C ILE A 59 -6.36 4.14 -0.98
N ASP A 60 -6.97 4.37 0.18
CA ASP A 60 -7.27 5.70 0.66
C ASP A 60 -6.08 6.17 1.50
N ILE A 61 -5.45 7.26 1.06
CA ILE A 61 -4.29 7.85 1.74
C ILE A 61 -4.56 9.30 2.12
N LYS A 62 -4.02 9.68 3.27
CA LYS A 62 -4.03 11.03 3.78
C LYS A 62 -2.60 11.53 3.95
N PRO A 63 -2.16 12.54 3.17
CA PRO A 63 -0.89 13.20 3.42
C PRO A 63 -0.92 13.95 4.75
N ARG A 64 0.22 13.96 5.43
CA ARG A 64 0.44 14.64 6.71
C ARG A 64 1.32 15.87 6.52
N GLU A 65 1.26 16.79 7.49
CA GLU A 65 2.02 18.06 7.45
C GLU A 65 3.55 17.85 7.52
N ASP A 66 4.01 16.72 8.03
CA ASP A 66 5.42 16.32 8.08
C ASP A 66 5.91 15.63 6.78
N GLY A 67 5.07 15.60 5.74
CA GLY A 67 5.37 14.96 4.46
C GLY A 67 5.20 13.44 4.45
N ARG A 68 4.73 12.84 5.57
CA ARG A 68 4.35 11.43 5.66
C ARG A 68 2.97 11.18 5.08
N VAL A 69 2.59 9.92 4.96
CA VAL A 69 1.26 9.49 4.51
C VAL A 69 0.70 8.43 5.44
N ASP A 70 -0.56 8.62 5.82
CA ASP A 70 -1.35 7.61 6.52
C ASP A 70 -2.30 6.93 5.51
N VAL A 71 -2.31 5.60 5.49
CA VAL A 71 -3.32 4.80 4.82
C VAL A 71 -4.55 4.72 5.72
N LEU A 72 -5.68 5.25 5.26
CA LEU A 72 -6.95 5.27 5.99
C LEU A 72 -7.78 4.01 5.74
N GLY A 73 -7.63 3.43 4.56
CA GLY A 73 -8.40 2.26 4.13
C GLY A 73 -7.87 1.68 2.84
N ILE A 74 -8.33 0.48 2.53
CA ILE A 74 -8.04 -0.19 1.26
C ILE A 74 -9.37 -0.56 0.65
N SER A 75 -9.56 -0.19 -0.62
CA SER A 75 -10.73 -0.62 -1.37
C SER A 75 -10.72 -2.14 -1.45
N THR A 76 -11.85 -2.75 -1.10
CA THR A 76 -11.99 -4.22 -0.99
C THR A 76 -11.77 -4.95 -2.31
N GLU A 77 -11.76 -4.24 -3.41
CA GLU A 77 -11.32 -4.75 -4.70
C GLU A 77 -9.79 -4.58 -4.79
N PRO A 78 -9.00 -5.66 -4.63
CA PRO A 78 -7.63 -5.63 -5.14
C PRO A 78 -7.71 -5.24 -6.63
N PRO A 79 -6.67 -4.63 -7.20
CA PRO A 79 -6.62 -4.30 -8.62
C PRO A 79 -7.30 -5.38 -9.45
N GLN A 80 -8.48 -5.10 -10.01
CA GLN A 80 -9.22 -6.11 -10.79
C GLN A 80 -8.61 -6.27 -12.20
N ASN A 81 -7.61 -5.45 -12.55
CA ASN A 81 -6.73 -5.65 -13.70
C ASN A 81 -5.52 -6.49 -13.28
N ILE A 82 -5.81 -7.68 -12.75
CA ILE A 82 -4.91 -8.80 -12.61
C ILE A 82 -5.51 -9.85 -13.54
N ASP A 83 -5.34 -9.65 -14.84
CA ASP A 83 -5.49 -10.73 -15.83
C ASP A 83 -4.12 -11.34 -15.98
#